data_AF-A0A519MGR8-F1
#
_entry.id   AF-A0A519MGR8-F1
#
_cell.length_a   1.000
_cell.length_b   1.000
_cell.length_c   1.000
_cell.angle_alpha   90.00
_cell.angle_beta   90.00
_cell.angle_gamma   90.00
#
_symmetry.space_group_name_H-M   'P 1'
#
loop_
_entity.id
_entity.type
_entity.pdbx_description
1 polymer ?
#
loop_
_entity_poly.entity_id
_entity_poly.type
_entity_poly.pdbx_seq_one_letter_code
_entity_poly.pdbx_strand_id
1 'polypeptide(L)' 'MPRNQQIVLDNRPQGEAVASNFKLVATDTPALQDGQVLVRHHYLSLDPYMRGRMNESKSYAASQGLGEVMIGGTVG' A
#
# COMPACT_ATOMS: atom_id res chain seq x y z
N MET A 1 3.53 10.09 18.92
CA MET A 1 2.67 10.18 17.71
C MET A 1 1.91 8.86 17.56
N PRO A 2 0.68 8.82 17.02
CA PRO A 2 -0.03 7.55 16.83
C PRO A 2 0.80 6.61 15.95
N ARG A 3 0.65 5.30 16.12
CA ARG A 3 1.23 4.31 15.19
C ARG A 3 0.46 4.35 13.87
N ASN A 4 1.18 4.29 12.76
CA ASN A 4 0.62 4.21 11.40
C ASN A 4 0.43 2.74 11.01
N GLN A 5 -0.82 2.34 10.78
CA GLN A 5 -1.16 1.01 10.32
C GLN A 5 -1.04 0.95 8.80
N GLN A 6 -0.33 -0.05 8.29
CA GLN A 6 -0.03 -0.20 6.87
C GLN A 6 -0.36 -1.62 6.41
N ILE A 7 -0.99 -1.72 5.25
CA ILE A 7 -1.13 -2.99 4.53
C ILE A 7 0.02 -3.08 3.54
N VAL A 8 0.90 -4.06 3.73
CA VAL A 8 2.03 -4.31 2.83
C VAL A 8 1.79 -5.55 1.98
N LEU A 9 2.37 -5.56 0.78
CA LEU A 9 2.37 -6.74 -0.09
C LEU A 9 3.44 -7.73 0.38
N ASP A 10 3.04 -8.83 1.02
CA ASP A 10 3.97 -9.81 1.60
C ASP A 10 4.51 -10.79 0.56
N ASN A 11 3.65 -11.25 -0.35
CA ASN A 11 4.01 -12.17 -1.43
C ASN A 11 3.10 -11.98 -2.65
N ARG A 12 3.53 -12.51 -3.80
CA ARG A 12 2.84 -12.32 -5.09
C ARG A 12 1.60 -13.22 -5.18
N PRO A 13 0.40 -12.67 -5.47
CA PRO A 13 -0.78 -13.50 -5.71
C PRO A 13 -0.62 -14.39 -6.95
N GLN A 14 -0.91 -15.67 -6.81
CA GLN A 14 -1.08 -16.60 -7.93
C GLN A 14 -2.58 -16.73 -8.22
N GLY A 15 -3.05 -16.11 -9.31
CA GLY A 15 -4.48 -15.99 -9.60
C GLY A 15 -5.13 -14.84 -8.82
N GLU A 16 -6.20 -15.14 -8.09
CA GLU A 16 -6.91 -14.16 -7.26
C GLU A 16 -6.06 -13.73 -6.05
N ALA A 17 -6.24 -12.47 -5.62
CA ALA A 17 -5.59 -11.98 -4.41
C ALA A 17 -6.30 -12.55 -3.18
N VAL A 18 -5.52 -13.15 -2.29
CA VAL A 18 -5.99 -13.71 -1.02
C VAL A 18 -5.39 -12.94 0.15
N ALA A 19 -6.03 -13.02 1.32
CA ALA A 19 -5.60 -12.29 2.51
C ALA A 19 -4.13 -12.57 2.90
N SER A 20 -3.65 -13.79 2.67
CA SER A 20 -2.26 -14.18 2.94
C SER A 20 -1.22 -13.55 2.01
N ASN A 21 -1.63 -12.84 0.95
CA ASN A 21 -0.70 -12.04 0.15
C ASN A 21 -0.34 -10.72 0.84
N PHE A 22 -1.03 -10.36 1.92
CA PHE A 22 -0.88 -9.08 2.60
C PHE A 22 -0.53 -9.26 4.06
N LYS A 23 0.09 -8.22 4.62
CA LYS A 23 0.38 -8.15 6.05
C LYS A 23 0.00 -6.78 6.60
N LEU A 24 -0.67 -6.78 7.76
CA LEU A 24 -0.87 -5.57 8.55
C LEU A 24 0.38 -5.34 9.41
N VAL A 25 1.04 -4.22 9.20
CA VAL A 25 2.18 -3.77 10.02
C VAL A 25 1.86 -2.44 10.67
N ALA A 26 2.52 -2.16 11.80
CA ALA A 26 2.40 -0.88 12.47
C ALA A 26 3.78 -0.24 12.57
N THR A 27 3.92 0.96 12.01
CA THR A 27 5.16 1.74 12.07
C THR A 27 4.93 2.99 12.92
N ASP A 28 6.01 3.62 13.37
CA ASP A 28 5.89 4.95 13.95
C ASP A 28 5.50 5.95 12.85
N THR A 29 4.65 6.92 13.20
CA THR A 29 4.34 8.02 12.29
C THR A 29 5.58 8.92 12.19
N PRO A 30 6.13 9.16 10.99
CA PRO A 30 7.32 9.97 10.83
C PRO A 30 7.07 11.42 11.26
N ALA A 31 8.13 12.09 11.74
CA ALA A 31 8.05 13.50 12.07
C ALA A 31 7.81 14.33 10.80
N LEU A 32 6.90 15.30 10.90
CA LEU A 32 6.56 16.19 9.79
C LEU A 32 7.72 17.15 9.50
N GLN A 33 8.11 17.27 8.23
CA GLN A 33 9.12 18.23 7.77
C GLN A 33 8.47 19.48 7.17
N ASP A 34 9.26 20.54 6.98
CA ASP A 34 8.78 21.76 6.34
C ASP A 34 8.23 21.48 4.92
N GLY A 35 7.09 22.07 4.58
CA GLY A 35 6.39 21.84 3.32
C GLY A 35 5.64 20.49 3.20
N GLN A 36 5.63 19.65 4.23
CA GLN A 36 4.85 18.40 4.23
C GLN A 36 3.50 18.57 4.94
N VAL A 37 2.56 17.66 4.63
CA VAL A 37 1.31 17.49 5.38
C VAL A 37 1.20 16.06 5.87
N LEU A 38 0.63 15.88 7.07
CA LEU A 38 0.26 14.57 7.61
C LEU A 38 -1.25 14.38 7.44
N VAL A 39 -1.65 13.35 6.70
CA VAL A 39 -3.05 13.04 6.42
C VAL A 39 -3.45 11.79 7.19
N ARG A 40 -4.58 11.84 7.91
CA ARG A 40 -5.18 10.65 8.51
C ARG A 40 -6.24 10.11 7.56
N HIS A 41 -5.91 9.04 6.83
CA HIS A 41 -6.85 8.48 5.86
C HIS A 41 -8.15 7.98 6.53
N HIS A 42 -9.28 8.43 5.99
CA HIS A 42 -10.64 7.99 6.34
C HIS A 42 -11.20 7.00 5.31
N TYR A 43 -10.80 7.15 4.04
CA TYR A 43 -11.22 6.30 2.94
C TYR A 43 -10.03 5.92 2.05
N LEU A 44 -10.11 4.71 1.47
CA LEU A 44 -9.17 4.17 0.50
C LEU A 44 -9.96 3.66 -0.71
N SER A 45 -9.58 4.10 -1.90
CA SER A 45 -10.08 3.57 -3.17
C SER A 45 -9.49 2.18 -3.40
N LEU A 46 -10.35 1.23 -3.77
CA LEU A 46 -9.94 -0.12 -4.18
C LEU A 46 -10.26 -0.28 -5.67
N ASP A 47 -9.21 -0.22 -6.48
CA ASP A 47 -9.34 -0.16 -7.93
C ASP A 47 -8.74 -1.40 -8.61
N PRO A 48 -9.33 -1.90 -9.71
CA PRO A 48 -8.84 -3.08 -10.42
C PRO A 48 -7.36 -2.99 -10.85
N TYR A 49 -6.84 -1.79 -11.13
CA TYR A 49 -5.45 -1.61 -11.55
C TYR A 49 -4.44 -2.07 -10.49
N MET A 50 -4.81 -2.06 -9.21
CA MET A 50 -3.94 -2.49 -8.11
C MET A 50 -3.51 -3.94 -8.28
N ARG A 51 -4.39 -4.80 -8.81
CA ARG A 51 -4.07 -6.21 -9.09
C ARG A 51 -2.93 -6.33 -10.10
N GLY A 52 -2.90 -5.49 -11.13
CA GLY A 52 -1.83 -5.47 -12.12
C GLY A 52 -0.49 -5.05 -11.51
N ARG A 53 -0.50 -4.09 -10.57
CA ARG A 53 0.69 -3.63 -9.84
C ARG A 53 1.30 -4.71 -8.95
N MET A 54 0.51 -5.68 -8.49
CA MET A 54 1.01 -6.78 -7.65
C MET A 54 1.87 -7.81 -8.39
N ASN A 55 1.84 -7.85 -9.72
CA ASN A 55 2.61 -8.80 -10.52
C ASN A 55 3.94 -8.17 -10.97
N GLU A 56 4.99 -8.98 -11.10
CA GLU A 56 6.29 -8.58 -11.68
C GLU A 56 6.37 -8.75 -13.20
N SER A 57 5.24 -8.97 -13.87
CA SER A 57 5.18 -9.03 -15.33
C SER A 57 5.53 -7.68 -15.95
N LYS A 58 6.21 -7.68 -17.11
CA LYS A 58 6.44 -6.46 -17.90
C LYS A 58 5.13 -5.67 -18.06
N SER A 59 5.13 -4.45 -17.54
CA SER A 59 4.01 -3.52 -17.58
C SER A 59 4.54 -2.12 -17.84
N TYR A 60 3.71 -1.25 -18.42
CA TYR A 60 4.01 0.17 -18.55
C TYR A 60 4.05 0.87 -17.17
N ALA A 61 3.50 0.21 -16.17
CA ALA A 61 3.33 0.68 -14.82
C ALA A 61 4.28 -0.10 -13.89
N ALA A 62 5.09 0.59 -13.09
CA ALA A 62 5.94 -0.03 -12.08
C ALA A 62 5.13 -0.94 -11.14
N SER A 63 5.65 -2.14 -10.88
CA SER A 63 5.09 -3.09 -9.93
C SER A 63 5.30 -2.61 -8.49
N GLN A 64 4.38 -2.95 -7.60
CA GLN A 64 4.53 -2.78 -6.16
C GLN A 64 5.66 -3.69 -5.67
N GLY A 65 6.60 -3.19 -4.87
CA GLY A 65 7.62 -4.02 -4.25
C GLY A 65 7.05 -4.95 -3.18
N LEU A 66 7.69 -6.10 -2.95
CA LEU A 66 7.38 -6.90 -1.77
C LEU A 66 7.85 -6.16 -0.51
N GLY A 67 7.04 -6.25 0.56
CA GLY A 67 7.24 -5.52 1.81
C GLY A 67 6.82 -4.04 1.76
N GLU A 68 6.43 -3.52 0.61
CA GLU A 68 6.00 -2.13 0.47
C GLU A 68 4.51 -1.94 0.77
N VAL A 69 4.15 -0.74 1.21
CA VAL A 69 2.75 -0.34 1.45
C VAL A 69 1.98 -0.35 0.14
N MET A 70 0.79 -0.95 0.18
CA MET A 70 -0.12 -0.99 -0.96
C MET A 70 -0.49 0.42 -1.44
N ILE A 71 -0.26 0.67 -2.73
CA ILE A 71 -0.70 1.90 -3.40
C ILE A 71 -2.22 2.00 -3.43
N GLY A 72 -2.76 3.22 -3.31
CA GLY A 72 -4.17 3.49 -3.53
C GLY A 72 -4.48 4.98 -3.31
N GLY A 73 -5.57 5.45 -3.92
CA GLY A 73 -6.05 6.81 -3.69
C GLY A 73 -6.77 6.91 -2.35
N THR A 74 -6.51 7.97 -1.57
CA THR A 74 -7.06 8.12 -0.21
C THR A 74 -7.68 9.49 -0.01
N VAL A 75 -8.65 9.56 0.91
CA VAL A 75 -9.21 10.82 1.41
C VAL A 75 -9.10 10.80 2.93
N GLY A 76 -8.68 11.91 3.52
CA GLY A 76 -8.44 12.06 4.97
C GLY A 76 -8.49 13.51 5.41
#